data_AF-A0A1C3WIZ8-F1
#
_entry.id   AF-A0A1C3WIZ8-F1
#
_cell.length_a   1.000
_cell.length_b   1.000
_cell.length_c   1.000
_cell.angle_alpha   90.00
_cell.angle_beta   90.00
_cell.angle_gamma   90.00
#
_symmetry.space_group_name_H-M   'P 1'
#
loop_
_entity.id
_entity.type
_entity.pdbx_description
1 polymer ?
#
loop_
_entity_poly.entity_id
_entity_poly.type
_entity_poly.pdbx_seq_one_letter_code
_entity_poly.pdbx_strand_id
1 'polypeptide(L)' 'MKDLPASIINKGANLSCLDKYGNDGLWTAVLYPGPRLPLIELLIKKGENPHRKNAAGRSSADVALTKKKQAMMILLELRQ' A
#
# COMPACT_ATOMS: atom_id res chain seq x y z
N MET A 1 11.70 -16.64 10.53
CA MET A 1 10.66 -16.83 9.50
C MET A 1 10.85 -15.75 8.44
N LYS A 2 11.13 -16.09 7.18
CA LYS A 2 11.31 -15.08 6.10
C LYS A 2 9.96 -14.39 5.84
N ASP A 3 9.95 -13.06 5.72
CA ASP A 3 8.73 -12.30 5.42
C ASP A 3 8.27 -12.64 3.99
N LEU A 4 7.28 -13.54 3.90
CA LEU A 4 6.83 -14.14 2.65
C LEU A 4 6.39 -13.09 1.61
N PRO A 5 5.58 -12.07 1.95
CA PRO A 5 5.25 -10.98 1.03
C PRO A 5 6.48 -10.31 0.42
N ALA A 6 7.45 -9.90 1.26
CA ALA A 6 8.67 -9.24 0.79
C ALA A 6 9.50 -10.14 -0.13
N SER A 7 9.55 -11.45 0.14
CA SER A 7 10.25 -12.42 -0.71
C SER A 7 9.63 -12.53 -2.10
N ILE A 8 8.30 -12.58 -2.20
CA ILE A 8 7.60 -12.71 -3.49
C ILE A 8 7.74 -11.41 -4.29
N ILE A 9 7.57 -10.25 -3.64
CA ILE A 9 7.76 -8.93 -4.28
C ILE A 9 9.17 -8.79 -4.85
N ASN A 10 10.19 -9.19 -4.08
CA ASN A 10 11.58 -9.12 -4.53
C ASN A 10 11.91 -10.11 -5.67
N LYS A 11 11.10 -11.17 -5.84
CA LYS A 11 11.21 -12.11 -6.96
C LYS A 11 10.46 -11.66 -8.23
N GLY A 12 9.88 -10.46 -8.24
CA GLY A 12 9.17 -9.93 -9.40
C GLY A 12 7.67 -10.25 -9.40
N ALA A 13 7.03 -10.26 -8.24
CA ALA A 13 5.57 -10.29 -8.15
C ALA A 13 4.95 -9.22 -9.07
N ASN A 14 3.88 -9.57 -9.78
CA ASN A 14 3.14 -8.58 -10.54
C ASN A 14 2.35 -7.67 -9.57
N LEU A 15 2.73 -6.39 -9.50
CA LEU A 15 2.08 -5.36 -8.68
C LEU A 15 0.99 -4.59 -9.44
N SER A 16 0.80 -4.85 -10.74
CA SER A 16 -0.25 -4.21 -11.54
C SER A 16 -1.63 -4.85 -11.36
N CYS A 17 -1.73 -5.91 -10.57
CA CYS A 17 -2.97 -6.65 -10.35
C CYS A 17 -3.96 -5.80 -9.55
N LEU A 18 -5.20 -5.77 -10.03
CA LEU A 18 -6.31 -5.10 -9.35
C LEU A 18 -7.37 -6.12 -8.96
N ASP A 19 -7.95 -5.96 -7.77
CA ASP A 19 -9.15 -6.71 -7.39
C ASP A 19 -10.42 -6.16 -8.09
N LYS A 20 -11.57 -6.79 -7.84
CA LYS A 20 -12.86 -6.38 -8.44
C LYS A 20 -13.34 -4.97 -8.05
N TYR A 21 -12.73 -4.35 -7.03
CA TYR A 21 -13.01 -2.99 -6.60
C TYR A 21 -11.96 -2.00 -7.12
N GLY A 22 -11.01 -2.48 -7.92
CA GLY A 22 -9.90 -1.69 -8.44
C GLY A 22 -8.85 -1.38 -7.38
N ASN A 23 -8.72 -2.17 -6.32
CA ASN A 23 -7.65 -2.03 -5.33
C ASN A 23 -6.39 -2.77 -5.78
N ASP A 24 -5.23 -2.17 -5.53
CA ASP A 24 -3.91 -2.80 -5.72
C ASP A 24 -3.36 -3.34 -4.38
N GLY A 25 -2.14 -3.88 -4.44
CA GLY A 25 -1.45 -4.46 -3.29
C GLY A 25 -1.23 -3.43 -2.17
N LEU A 26 -0.83 -2.21 -2.51
CA LEU A 26 -0.62 -1.12 -1.57
C LEU A 26 -1.92 -0.74 -0.86
N TRP A 27 -3.04 -0.66 -1.57
CA TRP A 27 -4.33 -0.35 -0.98
C TRP A 27 -4.73 -1.39 0.07
N THR A 28 -4.59 -2.68 -0.26
CA THR A 28 -4.87 -3.77 0.68
C THR A 28 -3.92 -3.73 1.89
N ALA A 29 -2.63 -3.47 1.68
CA ALA A 29 -1.64 -3.37 2.75
C ALA A 29 -1.94 -2.23 3.73
N VAL A 30 -2.41 -1.09 3.23
CA VAL A 30 -2.82 0.07 4.03
C VAL A 30 -4.14 -0.17 4.76
N LEU A 31 -5.13 -0.78 4.11
CA LEU A 31 -6.42 -1.08 4.73
C LEU A 31 -6.31 -2.06 5.90
N TYR A 32 -5.34 -2.98 5.85
CA TYR A 32 -5.20 -4.05 6.85
C TYR A 32 -5.19 -3.50 8.30
N PRO A 33 -5.82 -4.16 9.30
CA PRO A 33 -5.86 -3.66 10.68
C PRO A 33 -4.49 -3.51 11.34
N GLY A 34 -3.55 -4.41 11.02
CA GLY A 34 -2.15 -4.37 11.46
C GLY A 34 -1.19 -4.02 10.32
N PRO A 35 -1.26 -2.80 9.74
CA PRO A 35 -0.48 -2.45 8.56
C PRO A 35 1.01 -2.58 8.85
N ARG A 36 1.70 -3.33 8.00
CA ARG A 36 3.14 -3.57 8.13
C ARG A 36 3.87 -2.46 7.39
N LEU A 37 4.39 -1.49 8.14
CA LEU A 37 5.12 -0.34 7.56
C LEU A 37 6.26 -0.78 6.61
N PRO A 38 7.08 -1.81 6.92
CA PRO A 38 8.13 -2.25 5.99
C PRO A 38 7.59 -2.80 4.67
N LEU A 39 6.41 -3.42 4.67
CA LEU A 39 5.76 -3.92 3.46
C LEU A 39 5.23 -2.76 2.63
N ILE A 40 4.56 -1.78 3.26
CA ILE A 40 4.05 -0.57 2.61
C ILE A 40 5.21 0.19 1.95
N GLU A 41 6.30 0.41 2.68
CA GLU A 41 7.50 1.06 2.15
C GLU A 41 8.10 0.29 0.96
N LEU A 42 8.15 -1.04 1.05
CA LEU A 42 8.65 -1.88 -0.06
C LEU A 42 7.78 -1.75 -1.31
N LEU A 43 6.46 -1.76 -1.19
CA LEU A 43 5.54 -1.62 -2.34
C LEU A 43 5.70 -0.26 -3.02
N ILE A 44 5.82 0.82 -2.24
CA ILE A 44 6.09 2.17 -2.76
C ILE A 44 7.45 2.21 -3.48
N LYS A 45 8.51 1.64 -2.88
CA LYS A 45 9.84 1.52 -3.50
C LYS A 45 9.83 0.71 -4.79
N LYS A 46 8.86 -0.19 -4.97
CA LYS A 46 8.66 -0.97 -6.20
C LYS A 46 7.76 -0.27 -7.23
N GLY A 47 7.33 0.96 -6.97
CA GLY A 47 6.62 1.81 -7.91
C GLY A 47 5.11 1.81 -7.75
N GLU A 48 4.54 1.21 -6.71
CA GLU A 48 3.10 1.36 -6.44
C GLU A 48 2.78 2.82 -6.09
N ASN A 49 1.75 3.36 -6.76
CA ASN A 49 1.34 4.76 -6.60
C ASN A 49 0.33 4.90 -5.44
N PRO A 50 0.70 5.56 -4.33
CA PRO A 50 -0.18 5.73 -3.18
C PRO A 50 -1.43 6.59 -3.46
N HIS A 51 -1.41 7.38 -4.53
CA HIS A 51 -2.50 8.28 -4.94
C HIS A 51 -3.41 7.69 -6.03
N ARG A 52 -3.13 6.46 -6.52
CA ARG A 52 -4.02 5.81 -7.48
C ARG A 52 -5.38 5.55 -6.85
N LYS A 53 -6.45 6.00 -7.51
CA LYS A 53 -7.82 5.81 -7.04
C LYS A 53 -8.38 4.46 -7.50
N ASN A 54 -9.03 3.76 -6.59
CA ASN A 54 -9.82 2.58 -6.90
C ASN A 54 -11.17 2.96 -7.54
N ALA A 55 -12.04 1.96 -7.79
CA ALA A 55 -13.35 2.19 -8.41
C ALA A 55 -14.31 3.06 -7.55
N ALA A 56 -14.04 3.17 -6.25
CA ALA A 56 -14.78 4.05 -5.33
C ALA A 56 -14.17 5.46 -5.23
N GLY A 57 -13.19 5.80 -6.06
CA GLY A 57 -12.53 7.11 -6.05
C GLY A 57 -11.58 7.32 -4.86
N ARG A 58 -11.17 6.26 -4.16
CA ARG A 58 -10.29 6.32 -2.99
C ARG A 58 -8.93 5.71 -3.27
N SER A 59 -7.87 6.35 -2.80
CA SER A 59 -6.49 5.89 -2.88
C SER A 59 -6.00 5.29 -1.56
N SER A 60 -4.84 4.63 -1.60
CA SER A 60 -4.15 4.14 -0.40
C SER A 60 -3.84 5.29 0.57
N ALA A 61 -3.46 6.44 0.03
CA ALA A 61 -3.29 7.68 0.77
C ALA A 61 -4.57 8.15 1.47
N ASP A 62 -5.71 8.13 0.78
CA ASP A 62 -7.00 8.53 1.36
C ASP A 62 -7.40 7.62 2.53
N VAL A 63 -7.16 6.31 2.39
CA VAL A 63 -7.41 5.36 3.47
C VAL A 63 -6.47 5.59 4.65
N ALA A 64 -5.21 5.94 4.40
CA ALA A 64 -4.23 6.18 5.47
C ALA A 64 -4.60 7.37 6.36
N LEU A 65 -5.17 8.44 5.78
CA LEU A 65 -5.73 9.58 6.52
C LEU A 65 -6.76 9.15 7.57
N THR A 66 -7.64 8.20 7.21
CA THR A 66 -8.70 7.72 8.13
C THR A 66 -8.14 6.94 9.33
N LYS A 67 -6.96 6.32 9.19
CA LYS A 67 -6.35 5.47 10.22
C LYS A 67 -5.52 6.24 11.24
N LYS A 68 -5.22 7.52 11.00
CA LYS A 68 -4.43 8.40 11.90
C LYS A 68 -3.08 7.80 12.35
N LYS A 69 -2.47 6.92 11.55
CA LYS A 69 -1.14 6.36 11.85
C LYS A 69 -0.05 7.25 11.28
N GLN A 70 0.60 8.02 12.15
CA GLN A 70 1.65 8.99 11.82
C GLN A 70 2.70 8.46 10.85
N ALA A 71 3.26 7.27 11.12
CA ALA A 71 4.31 6.69 10.29
C ALA A 71 3.83 6.31 8.88
N MET A 72 2.59 5.83 8.77
CA MET A 72 1.98 5.49 7.47
C MET A 72 1.67 6.75 6.66
N MET A 73 1.26 7.82 7.33
CA MET A 73 1.07 9.14 6.73
C MET A 73 2.36 9.70 6.13
N ILE A 74 3.48 9.57 6.84
CA ILE A 74 4.80 10.01 6.35
C ILE A 74 5.24 9.18 5.14
N LEU A 75 5.10 7.85 5.20
CA LEU A 75 5.49 6.97 4.11
C LEU A 75 4.74 7.23 2.81
N LEU A 76 3.51 7.71 2.90
CA LEU A 76 2.66 8.03 1.74
C LEU A 76 2.75 9.51 1.34
N GLU A 77 3.76 10.23 1.84
CA GLU A 77 4.01 11.65 1.57
C GLU A 77 2.82 12.57 1.91
N LEU A 78 1.99 12.16 2.88
CA LEU A 78 0.77 12.87 3.27
C LEU A 78 1.01 14.00 4.27
N ARG A 79 2.26 14.45 4.40
CA ARG A 79 2.63 15.62 5.20
C ARG A 79 3.40 16.59 4.33
N GLN A 80 2.74 17.70 4.00
CA GLN A 80 3.39 18.99 3.77
C GLN A 80 3.24 19.81 5.05
#